data_AF-A0A1I8EDT8-F1
#
_entry.id   AF-A0A1I8EDT8-F1
#
_cell.length_a   1.000
_cell.length_b   1.000
_cell.length_c   1.000
_cell.angle_alpha   90.00
_cell.angle_beta   90.00
_cell.angle_gamma   90.00
#
_symmetry.space_group_name_H-M   'P 1'
#
loop_
_entity.id
_entity.type
_entity.pdbx_description
1 polymer ?
#
loop_
_entity_poly.entity_id
_entity_poly.type
_entity_poly.pdbx_seq_one_letter_code
_entity_poly.pdbx_strand_id
1 'polypeptide(L)'
;MHSFIHFLLLQLLSYSNAIAYHSSSDDKLKWLSPFDNRSKLAALCTQNNRQLVMHRSGITLLYRLFQHDAICSPEIERYVPSRHIALVWFMQALQYCEVNQVLNWKKPGIHYNRTFQVLITRAAFALVCQQTNDINLYGLMKYADLFRILFEDNNADRRIICQQIKNTNNDLFQRCLTDKPSDKLYLLNKMCSGNSTVRLIRMNILFQRFARNCHTLHDFTINILPKYSTFGEALSNDIYFMNLLRLKLLINFFNQIIYYK
;
A
#
# COMPACT_ATOMS: atom_id res chain seq x y z
N MET A 1 54.14 26.02 -20.98
CA MET A 1 53.06 25.25 -21.64
C MET A 1 53.00 23.81 -21.11
N HIS A 2 52.98 23.62 -19.78
CA HIS A 2 53.06 22.28 -19.14
C HIS A 2 52.24 22.16 -17.84
N SER A 3 51.26 23.05 -17.60
CA SER A 3 50.42 23.00 -16.38
C SER A 3 48.93 22.75 -16.65
N PHE A 4 48.53 22.52 -17.90
CA PHE A 4 47.12 22.27 -18.27
C PHE A 4 46.78 20.80 -18.55
N ILE A 5 47.79 19.91 -18.58
CA ILE A 5 47.60 18.49 -18.92
C ILE A 5 47.41 17.61 -17.65
N HIS A 6 47.85 18.06 -16.48
CA HIS A 6 47.68 17.27 -15.24
C HIS A 6 46.31 17.36 -14.58
N PHE A 7 45.49 18.36 -14.92
CA PHE A 7 44.13 18.46 -14.35
C PHE A 7 43.11 17.55 -15.05
N LEU A 8 43.36 17.17 -16.31
CA LEU A 8 42.47 16.28 -17.07
C LEU A 8 42.71 14.78 -16.81
N LEU A 9 43.88 14.39 -16.31
CA LEU A 9 44.22 12.98 -16.05
C LEU A 9 43.76 12.46 -14.67
N LEU A 10 43.40 13.34 -13.74
CA LEU A 10 42.87 12.97 -12.41
C LEU A 10 41.33 12.90 -12.35
N GLN A 11 40.62 13.34 -13.40
CA GLN A 11 39.16 13.17 -13.51
C GLN A 11 38.74 11.92 -14.29
N LEU A 12 39.69 11.15 -14.84
CA LEU A 12 39.42 9.94 -15.61
C LEU A 12 39.62 8.62 -14.83
N LEU A 13 39.90 8.68 -13.52
CA LEU A 13 40.11 7.49 -12.67
C LEU A 13 39.08 7.31 -11.54
N SER A 14 37.97 8.03 -11.53
CA SER A 14 36.91 7.86 -10.50
C SER A 14 35.57 7.33 -11.03
N TYR A 15 35.53 6.83 -12.26
CA TYR A 15 34.34 6.17 -12.82
C TYR A 15 34.71 4.81 -13.39
N SER A 16 34.78 3.79 -12.52
CA SER A 16 34.65 2.37 -12.87
C SER A 16 34.53 1.53 -11.60
N ASN A 17 33.48 1.75 -10.82
CA ASN A 17 32.92 0.67 -10.01
C ASN A 17 31.56 0.33 -10.61
N ALA A 18 31.60 -0.32 -11.78
CA ALA A 18 30.53 -1.20 -12.18
C ALA A 18 30.52 -2.35 -11.17
N ILE A 19 29.82 -2.15 -10.05
CA ILE A 19 29.37 -3.26 -9.24
C ILE A 19 28.33 -3.96 -10.11
N ALA A 20 28.79 -4.97 -10.84
CA ALA A 20 27.96 -6.02 -11.37
C ALA A 20 27.24 -6.63 -10.16
N TYR A 21 26.03 -6.13 -9.87
CA TYR A 21 25.14 -6.83 -8.99
C TYR A 21 24.82 -8.14 -9.69
N HIS A 22 25.39 -9.22 -9.17
CA HIS A 22 24.89 -10.56 -9.42
C HIS A 22 23.38 -10.52 -9.16
N SER A 23 22.62 -10.50 -10.25
CA SER A 23 21.26 -10.99 -10.31
C SER A 23 21.30 -12.46 -9.87
N SER A 24 21.23 -12.70 -8.55
CA SER A 24 20.86 -14.01 -8.06
C SER A 24 19.43 -14.27 -8.53
N SER A 25 19.30 -15.26 -9.39
CA SER A 25 18.06 -15.75 -9.98
C SER A 25 17.00 -16.09 -8.93
N ASP A 26 15.74 -15.84 -9.33
CA ASP A 26 14.52 -16.52 -8.89
C ASP A 26 13.83 -16.15 -7.58
N ASP A 27 13.62 -14.84 -7.35
CA ASP A 27 12.36 -14.36 -6.76
C ASP A 27 12.05 -12.94 -7.26
N LYS A 28 11.51 -12.83 -8.48
CA LYS A 28 10.99 -11.54 -8.96
C LYS A 28 9.85 -11.14 -8.04
N LEU A 29 10.03 -10.06 -7.25
CA LEU A 29 8.95 -9.37 -6.54
C LEU A 29 7.75 -9.23 -7.45
N LYS A 30 6.71 -10.02 -7.16
CA LYS A 30 5.52 -10.12 -7.98
C LYS A 30 4.40 -9.38 -7.28
N TRP A 31 3.91 -8.34 -7.94
CA TRP A 31 2.79 -7.56 -7.45
C TRP A 31 1.47 -8.19 -7.90
N LEU A 32 0.48 -8.14 -7.03
CA LEU A 32 -0.91 -8.40 -7.33
C LEU A 32 -1.44 -7.31 -8.27
N SER A 33 -2.47 -7.66 -9.02
CA SER A 33 -3.25 -6.70 -9.80
C SER A 33 -3.68 -5.49 -8.95
N PRO A 34 -3.65 -4.26 -9.49
CA PRO A 34 -3.34 -3.90 -10.88
C PRO A 34 -1.85 -3.62 -11.16
N PHE A 35 -0.96 -3.86 -10.20
CA PHE A 35 0.48 -3.56 -10.33
C PHE A 35 1.27 -4.64 -11.06
N ASP A 36 0.60 -5.67 -11.58
CA ASP A 36 1.12 -6.62 -12.55
C ASP A 36 1.08 -6.08 -14.00
N ASN A 37 0.36 -4.98 -14.26
CA ASN A 37 0.23 -4.39 -15.59
C ASN A 37 1.45 -3.54 -15.98
N ARG A 38 2.36 -4.13 -16.77
CA ARG A 38 3.59 -3.50 -17.24
C ARG A 38 3.37 -2.22 -18.05
N SER A 39 2.31 -2.13 -18.86
CA SER A 39 2.06 -0.95 -19.70
C SER A 39 1.70 0.28 -18.87
N LYS A 40 0.84 0.11 -17.87
CA LYS A 40 0.46 1.18 -16.93
C LYS A 40 1.64 1.57 -16.04
N LEU A 41 2.46 0.60 -15.60
CA LEU A 41 3.69 0.89 -14.88
C LEU A 41 4.70 1.68 -15.73
N ALA A 42 4.89 1.34 -17.00
CA ALA A 42 5.79 2.09 -17.88
C ALA A 42 5.37 3.57 -18.04
N ALA A 43 4.06 3.82 -18.18
CA ALA A 43 3.53 5.19 -18.23
C ALA A 43 3.65 5.93 -16.88
N LEU A 44 3.56 5.21 -15.76
CA LEU A 44 3.73 5.76 -14.41
C LEU A 44 5.20 6.07 -14.10
N CYS A 45 6.11 5.16 -14.39
CA CYS A 45 7.49 5.16 -13.92
C CYS A 45 8.43 6.01 -14.78
N THR A 46 8.10 7.30 -14.88
CA THR A 46 8.91 8.31 -15.57
C THR A 46 9.62 9.21 -14.57
N GLN A 47 10.71 9.87 -15.00
CA GLN A 47 11.43 10.81 -14.14
C GLN A 47 10.55 11.99 -13.72
N ASN A 48 9.67 12.47 -14.60
CA ASN A 48 8.73 13.56 -14.29
C ASN A 48 7.76 13.15 -13.18
N ASN A 49 7.17 11.94 -13.27
CA ASN A 49 6.28 11.44 -12.22
C ASN A 49 7.04 11.18 -10.92
N ARG A 50 8.27 10.67 -10.99
CA ARG A 50 9.13 10.51 -9.80
C ARG A 50 9.35 11.85 -9.10
N GLN A 51 9.67 12.91 -9.84
CA GLN A 51 9.81 14.25 -9.25
C GLN A 51 8.52 14.74 -8.58
N LEU A 52 7.37 14.53 -9.22
CA LEU A 52 6.06 14.91 -8.65
C LEU A 52 5.70 14.11 -7.39
N VAL A 53 6.03 12.82 -7.34
CA VAL A 53 5.70 11.96 -6.19
C VAL A 53 6.67 12.18 -5.03
N MET A 54 7.98 12.21 -5.32
CA MET A 54 9.02 12.21 -4.29
C MET A 54 9.37 13.60 -3.77
N HIS A 55 9.38 14.62 -4.63
CA HIS A 55 9.91 15.93 -4.26
C HIS A 55 8.89 16.80 -3.52
N ARG A 56 9.37 17.76 -2.72
CA ARG A 56 8.51 18.69 -1.97
C ARG A 56 7.63 19.55 -2.88
N SER A 57 8.12 19.90 -4.06
CA SER A 57 7.39 20.70 -5.05
C SER A 57 6.12 20.02 -5.58
N GLY A 58 6.07 18.67 -5.56
CA GLY A 58 4.90 17.92 -6.02
C GLY A 58 3.80 17.73 -4.97
N ILE A 59 4.05 18.03 -3.69
CA ILE A 59 3.12 17.76 -2.58
C ILE A 59 1.76 18.45 -2.80
N THR A 60 1.76 19.71 -3.23
CA THR A 60 0.52 20.46 -3.46
C THR A 60 -0.33 19.80 -4.54
N LEU A 61 0.29 19.30 -5.61
CA LEU A 61 -0.41 18.57 -6.66
C LEU A 61 -0.97 17.25 -6.12
N LEU A 62 -0.16 16.48 -5.38
CA LEU A 62 -0.61 15.22 -4.77
C LEU A 62 -1.84 15.43 -3.90
N TYR A 63 -1.85 16.45 -3.03
CA TYR A 63 -3.02 16.72 -2.19
C TYR A 63 -4.26 17.07 -2.99
N ARG A 64 -4.13 17.87 -4.07
CA ARG A 64 -5.26 18.17 -4.95
C ARG A 64 -5.77 16.90 -5.62
N LEU A 65 -4.87 16.07 -6.16
CA LEU A 65 -5.25 14.82 -6.80
C LEU A 65 -5.96 13.90 -5.80
N PHE A 66 -5.40 13.68 -4.60
CA PHE A 66 -6.03 12.87 -3.55
C PHE A 66 -7.43 13.35 -3.16
N GLN A 67 -7.72 14.64 -3.28
CA GLN A 67 -9.04 15.22 -2.97
C GLN A 67 -10.00 15.17 -4.15
N HIS A 68 -9.49 14.94 -5.35
CA HIS A 68 -10.27 15.08 -6.57
C HIS A 68 -11.23 13.90 -6.72
N ASP A 69 -12.52 14.18 -6.86
CA ASP A 69 -13.57 13.17 -6.98
C ASP A 69 -13.39 12.27 -8.21
N ALA A 70 -12.69 12.76 -9.23
CA ALA A 70 -12.35 11.96 -10.40
C ALA A 70 -11.57 10.68 -10.04
N ILE A 71 -10.81 10.62 -8.94
CA ILE A 71 -10.21 9.34 -8.47
C ILE A 71 -11.27 8.25 -8.28
N CYS A 72 -12.51 8.61 -7.94
CA CYS A 72 -13.61 7.65 -7.83
C CYS A 72 -14.30 7.32 -9.16
N SER A 73 -13.98 8.03 -10.24
CA SER A 73 -14.61 7.85 -11.55
C SER A 73 -13.91 6.76 -12.37
N PRO A 74 -14.66 5.83 -12.97
CA PRO A 74 -14.11 4.86 -13.92
C PRO A 74 -13.66 5.51 -15.25
N GLU A 75 -14.18 6.69 -15.59
CA GLU A 75 -13.90 7.39 -16.86
C GLU A 75 -12.91 8.55 -16.69
N ILE A 76 -11.83 8.32 -15.92
CA ILE A 76 -10.89 9.37 -15.51
C ILE A 76 -10.29 10.17 -16.67
N GLU A 77 -10.07 9.52 -17.81
CA GLU A 77 -9.39 10.07 -18.98
C GLU A 77 -10.13 11.27 -19.60
N ARG A 78 -11.43 11.41 -19.30
CA ARG A 78 -12.26 12.55 -19.74
C ARG A 78 -12.07 13.81 -18.89
N TYR A 79 -11.60 13.67 -17.65
CA TYR A 79 -11.64 14.74 -16.64
C TYR A 79 -10.25 15.21 -16.19
N VAL A 80 -9.19 14.48 -16.55
CA VAL A 80 -7.82 14.75 -16.10
C VAL A 80 -6.91 14.96 -17.31
N PRO A 81 -6.05 16.00 -17.31
CA PRO A 81 -5.07 16.19 -18.37
C PRO A 81 -4.22 14.93 -18.60
N SER A 82 -3.92 14.62 -19.86
CA SER A 82 -3.21 13.40 -20.26
C SER A 82 -1.93 13.15 -19.47
N ARG A 83 -1.17 14.21 -19.17
CA ARG A 83 0.06 14.17 -18.37
C ARG A 83 -0.10 13.64 -16.94
N HIS A 84 -1.31 13.61 -16.39
CA HIS A 84 -1.59 13.14 -15.02
C HIS A 84 -2.35 11.80 -14.98
N ILE A 85 -2.78 11.26 -16.12
CA ILE A 85 -3.57 10.02 -16.18
C ILE A 85 -2.87 8.87 -15.45
N ALA A 86 -1.56 8.69 -15.68
CA ALA A 86 -0.81 7.62 -15.02
C ALA A 86 -0.75 7.78 -13.50
N LEU A 87 -0.57 9.01 -12.99
CA LEU A 87 -0.58 9.29 -11.55
C LEU A 87 -1.97 9.06 -10.94
N VAL A 88 -3.03 9.43 -11.66
CA VAL A 88 -4.38 9.21 -11.15
C VAL A 88 -4.74 7.73 -11.14
N TRP A 89 -4.41 7.00 -12.22
CA TRP A 89 -4.52 5.53 -12.22
C TRP A 89 -3.78 4.92 -11.03
N PHE A 90 -2.57 5.41 -10.73
CA PHE A 90 -1.80 4.93 -9.59
C PHE A 90 -2.52 5.14 -8.25
N MET A 91 -3.14 6.31 -8.07
CA MET A 91 -3.94 6.61 -6.87
C MET A 91 -5.23 5.76 -6.78
N GLN A 92 -5.84 5.47 -7.92
CA GLN A 92 -6.99 4.54 -8.01
C GLN A 92 -6.57 3.12 -7.64
N ALA A 93 -5.44 2.66 -8.15
CA ALA A 93 -4.86 1.37 -7.81
C ALA A 93 -4.54 1.24 -6.31
N LEU A 94 -4.15 2.35 -5.67
CA LEU A 94 -3.96 2.44 -4.22
C LEU A 94 -5.26 2.55 -3.42
N GLN A 95 -6.44 2.45 -4.08
CA GLN A 95 -7.75 2.46 -3.43
C GLN A 95 -8.04 3.77 -2.67
N TYR A 96 -7.64 4.91 -3.23
CA TYR A 96 -7.87 6.21 -2.61
C TYR A 96 -9.30 6.71 -2.71
N CYS A 97 -10.13 6.13 -3.59
CA CYS A 97 -11.56 6.43 -3.57
C CYS A 97 -12.20 6.01 -2.23
N GLU A 98 -11.89 4.81 -1.74
CA GLU A 98 -12.39 4.29 -0.47
C GLU A 98 -11.81 5.04 0.73
N VAL A 99 -10.61 5.58 0.60
CA VAL A 99 -10.03 6.50 1.59
C VAL A 99 -10.79 7.83 1.61
N ASN A 100 -11.16 8.37 0.45
CA ASN A 100 -11.97 9.58 0.37
C ASN A 100 -13.37 9.38 0.96
N GLN A 101 -13.98 8.21 0.78
CA GLN A 101 -15.24 7.88 1.44
C GLN A 101 -15.12 7.92 2.97
N VAL A 102 -14.02 7.41 3.55
CA VAL A 102 -13.75 7.51 4.99
C VAL A 102 -13.60 8.97 5.44
N LEU A 103 -12.93 9.80 4.65
CA LEU A 103 -12.72 11.22 4.96
C LEU A 103 -14.02 12.03 4.86
N ASN A 104 -14.86 11.70 3.87
CA ASN A 104 -16.14 12.37 3.64
C ASN A 104 -17.21 11.95 4.64
N TRP A 105 -17.18 10.69 5.10
CA TRP A 105 -18.01 10.22 6.19
C TRP A 105 -17.44 10.73 7.52
N LYS A 106 -17.70 12.02 7.79
CA LYS A 106 -17.25 12.75 8.97
C LYS A 106 -17.77 12.09 10.25
N LYS A 107 -17.03 11.12 10.77
CA LYS A 107 -17.23 10.63 12.14
C LYS A 107 -16.85 11.76 13.11
N PRO A 108 -17.78 12.24 13.95
CA PRO A 108 -17.48 13.32 14.89
C PRO A 108 -16.25 12.97 15.74
N GLY A 109 -15.35 13.94 15.93
CA GLY A 109 -14.17 13.80 16.79
C GLY A 109 -12.97 13.05 16.20
N ILE A 110 -13.04 12.53 14.96
CA ILE A 110 -11.89 11.87 14.32
C ILE A 110 -11.25 12.78 13.26
N HIS A 111 -9.99 13.13 13.48
CA HIS A 111 -9.17 13.88 12.52
C HIS A 111 -8.11 13.00 11.88
N TYR A 112 -8.12 12.95 10.55
CA TYR A 112 -7.16 12.20 9.76
C TYR A 112 -6.11 13.11 9.10
N ASN A 113 -4.85 12.70 9.16
CA ASN A 113 -3.68 13.36 8.60
C ASN A 113 -3.30 12.78 7.23
N ARG A 114 -3.40 13.60 6.17
CA ARG A 114 -3.06 13.20 4.80
C ARG A 114 -1.56 12.95 4.56
N THR A 115 -0.68 13.28 5.51
CA THR A 115 0.74 12.92 5.45
C THR A 115 0.93 11.41 5.26
N PHE A 116 0.06 10.59 5.87
CA PHE A 116 0.08 9.14 5.66
C PHE A 116 -0.12 8.78 4.18
N GLN A 117 -1.10 9.40 3.49
CA GLN A 117 -1.34 9.16 2.05
C GLN A 117 -0.11 9.52 1.21
N VAL A 118 0.54 10.65 1.50
CA VAL A 118 1.75 11.06 0.78
C VAL A 118 2.86 10.02 0.96
N LEU A 119 3.15 9.61 2.20
CA LEU A 119 4.26 8.72 2.50
C LEU A 119 4.02 7.30 1.96
N ILE A 120 2.78 6.78 2.05
CA ILE A 120 2.46 5.48 1.44
C ILE A 120 2.46 5.56 -0.10
N THR A 121 2.05 6.68 -0.70
CA THR A 121 2.15 6.90 -2.16
C THR A 121 3.61 6.84 -2.62
N ARG A 122 4.51 7.52 -1.90
CA ARG A 122 5.94 7.52 -2.19
C ARG A 122 6.53 6.12 -2.09
N ALA A 123 6.25 5.42 -1.00
CA ALA A 123 6.75 4.07 -0.79
C ALA A 123 6.26 3.12 -1.89
N ALA A 124 4.97 3.17 -2.21
CA ALA A 124 4.38 2.40 -3.28
C ALA A 124 5.04 2.70 -4.64
N PHE A 125 5.24 3.98 -4.97
CA PHE A 125 5.85 4.39 -6.25
C PHE A 125 7.28 3.86 -6.35
N ALA A 126 8.08 4.03 -5.30
CA ALA A 126 9.45 3.52 -5.26
C ALA A 126 9.51 2.00 -5.48
N LEU A 127 8.60 1.24 -4.87
CA LEU A 127 8.56 -0.22 -5.03
C LEU A 127 8.12 -0.65 -6.43
N VAL A 128 7.00 -0.14 -6.94
CA VAL A 128 6.47 -0.57 -8.25
C VAL A 128 7.33 -0.09 -9.42
N CYS A 129 8.04 1.03 -9.26
CA CYS A 129 8.98 1.56 -10.24
C CYS A 129 10.43 1.10 -10.01
N GLN A 130 10.66 0.19 -9.08
CA GLN A 130 11.99 -0.37 -8.77
C GLN A 130 13.05 0.69 -8.40
N GLN A 131 12.63 1.80 -7.81
CA GLN A 131 13.48 2.89 -7.31
C GLN A 131 13.79 2.67 -5.81
N THR A 132 14.38 1.52 -5.47
CA THR A 132 14.58 1.10 -4.07
C THR A 132 15.43 2.07 -3.26
N ASN A 133 16.35 2.81 -3.89
CA ASN A 133 17.13 3.86 -3.25
C ASN A 133 16.25 4.96 -2.62
N ASP A 134 15.08 5.23 -3.21
CA ASP A 134 14.14 6.23 -2.66
C ASP A 134 13.54 5.78 -1.34
N ILE A 135 13.44 4.47 -1.07
CA ILE A 135 12.92 3.97 0.20
C ILE A 135 13.79 4.44 1.36
N ASN A 136 15.11 4.30 1.22
CA ASN A 136 16.06 4.67 2.25
C ASN A 136 16.20 6.20 2.33
N LEU A 137 16.35 6.86 1.19
CA LEU A 137 16.54 8.32 1.12
C LEU A 137 15.40 9.10 1.80
N TYR A 138 14.15 8.63 1.66
CA TYR A 138 12.98 9.30 2.21
C TYR A 138 12.43 8.65 3.50
N GLY A 139 13.14 7.67 4.07
CA GLY A 139 12.72 7.00 5.31
C GLY A 139 11.37 6.28 5.21
N LEU A 140 11.13 5.61 4.08
CA LEU A 140 9.83 5.04 3.70
C LEU A 140 9.65 3.58 4.11
N MET A 141 10.61 2.97 4.81
CA MET A 141 10.66 1.52 5.06
C MET A 141 9.35 0.96 5.64
N LYS A 142 8.84 1.54 6.73
CA LYS A 142 7.55 1.13 7.35
C LYS A 142 6.34 1.25 6.42
N TYR A 143 6.35 2.21 5.49
CA TYR A 143 5.28 2.37 4.50
C TYR A 143 5.44 1.36 3.37
N ALA A 144 6.67 1.04 2.97
CA ALA A 144 6.96 -0.02 2.02
C ALA A 144 6.45 -1.38 2.54
N ASP A 145 6.63 -1.67 3.83
CA ASP A 145 6.13 -2.90 4.44
C ASP A 145 4.59 -2.98 4.42
N LEU A 146 3.91 -1.89 4.74
CA LEU A 146 2.45 -1.80 4.58
C LEU A 146 1.99 -2.01 3.13
N PHE A 147 2.71 -1.46 2.15
CA PHE A 147 2.39 -1.66 0.74
C PHE A 147 2.58 -3.13 0.32
N ARG A 148 3.66 -3.78 0.74
CA ARG A 148 3.91 -5.21 0.47
C ARG A 148 2.80 -6.08 1.05
N ILE A 149 2.37 -5.82 2.29
CA ILE A 149 1.22 -6.52 2.89
C ILE A 149 -0.02 -6.45 1.98
N LEU A 150 -0.29 -5.29 1.39
CA LEU A 150 -1.45 -5.07 0.52
C LEU A 150 -1.33 -5.71 -0.87
N PHE A 151 -0.14 -5.65 -1.49
CA PHE A 151 0.00 -5.84 -2.93
C PHE A 151 1.07 -6.84 -3.37
N GLU A 152 1.93 -7.36 -2.49
CA GLU A 152 2.88 -8.42 -2.87
C GLU A 152 2.17 -9.78 -2.89
N ASP A 153 2.30 -10.57 -3.95
CA ASP A 153 1.52 -11.81 -4.17
C ASP A 153 1.73 -12.85 -3.06
N ASN A 154 2.97 -13.07 -2.62
CA ASN A 154 3.31 -14.10 -1.63
C ASN A 154 3.78 -13.54 -0.28
N ASN A 155 3.10 -12.50 0.22
CA ASN A 155 3.50 -11.83 1.45
C ASN A 155 3.20 -12.63 2.74
N ALA A 156 4.23 -12.85 3.57
CA ALA A 156 4.12 -13.62 4.82
C ALA A 156 3.26 -12.93 5.88
N ASP A 157 3.44 -11.62 6.07
CA ASP A 157 2.68 -10.83 7.05
C ASP A 157 1.18 -10.86 6.76
N ARG A 158 0.79 -10.75 5.48
CA ARG A 158 -0.62 -10.90 5.07
C ARG A 158 -1.16 -12.28 5.45
N ARG A 159 -0.38 -13.36 5.28
CA ARG A 159 -0.80 -14.71 5.68
C ARG A 159 -1.03 -14.80 7.18
N ILE A 160 -0.15 -14.22 8.00
CA ILE A 160 -0.26 -14.20 9.47
C ILE A 160 -1.56 -13.49 9.89
N ILE A 161 -1.81 -12.27 9.38
CA ILE A 161 -3.04 -11.51 9.66
C ILE A 161 -4.29 -12.30 9.28
N CYS A 162 -4.25 -12.91 8.10
CA CYS A 162 -5.35 -13.73 7.61
C CYS A 162 -5.60 -14.97 8.46
N GLN A 163 -4.55 -15.63 8.92
CA GLN A 163 -4.68 -16.78 9.79
C GLN A 163 -5.31 -16.39 11.13
N GLN A 164 -4.91 -15.25 11.71
CA GLN A 164 -5.48 -14.76 12.95
C GLN A 164 -6.98 -14.47 12.83
N ILE A 165 -7.40 -13.86 11.72
CA ILE A 165 -8.82 -13.62 11.43
C ILE A 165 -9.59 -14.93 11.27
N LYS A 166 -9.03 -15.93 10.58
CA LYS A 166 -9.66 -17.27 10.46
C LYS A 166 -9.83 -17.93 11.81
N ASN A 167 -8.76 -17.95 12.62
CA ASN A 167 -8.77 -18.55 13.95
C ASN A 167 -9.83 -17.91 14.84
N THR A 168 -9.90 -16.58 14.85
CA THR A 168 -10.92 -15.86 15.60
C THR A 168 -12.33 -16.21 15.12
N ASN A 169 -12.59 -16.20 13.80
CA ASN A 169 -13.92 -16.50 13.30
C ASN A 169 -14.33 -17.95 13.63
N ASN A 170 -13.40 -18.90 13.49
CA ASN A 170 -13.63 -20.30 13.85
C ASN A 170 -14.02 -20.44 15.33
N ASP A 171 -13.27 -19.81 16.24
CA ASP A 171 -13.57 -19.81 17.67
C ASP A 171 -14.96 -19.21 17.97
N LEU A 172 -15.33 -18.10 17.32
CA LEU A 172 -16.65 -17.51 17.47
C LEU A 172 -17.78 -18.46 17.00
N PHE A 173 -17.63 -19.11 15.84
CA PHE A 173 -18.63 -20.05 15.34
C PHE A 173 -18.78 -21.29 16.23
N GLN A 174 -17.66 -21.81 16.77
CA GLN A 174 -17.70 -22.93 17.72
C GLN A 174 -18.44 -22.56 19.00
N ARG A 175 -18.23 -21.34 19.54
CA ARG A 175 -18.93 -20.86 20.75
C ARG A 175 -20.42 -20.63 20.53
N CYS A 176 -20.83 -20.22 19.32
CA CYS A 176 -22.22 -19.94 19.00
C CYS A 176 -23.03 -21.19 18.59
N LEU A 177 -22.46 -22.40 18.64
CA LEU A 177 -23.12 -23.66 18.27
C LEU A 177 -23.77 -23.64 16.86
N THR A 178 -23.22 -22.86 15.94
CA THR A 178 -23.71 -22.76 14.56
C THR A 178 -23.02 -23.78 13.68
N ASP A 179 -23.70 -24.27 12.63
CA ASP A 179 -23.10 -25.13 11.61
C ASP A 179 -21.79 -24.54 11.06
N LYS A 180 -20.81 -25.41 10.80
CA LYS A 180 -19.51 -25.01 10.25
C LYS A 180 -19.74 -24.23 8.94
N PRO A 181 -19.34 -22.94 8.86
CA PRO A 181 -19.67 -22.13 7.70
C PRO A 181 -18.60 -22.30 6.63
N SER A 182 -18.57 -23.48 5.99
CA SER A 182 -17.63 -23.83 4.91
C SER A 182 -17.53 -22.72 3.86
N ASP A 183 -18.66 -22.15 3.47
CA ASP A 183 -18.75 -21.12 2.43
C ASP A 183 -18.16 -19.78 2.88
N LYS A 184 -18.35 -19.40 4.16
CA LYS A 184 -17.79 -18.16 4.72
C LYS A 184 -16.28 -18.25 4.88
N LEU A 185 -15.77 -19.42 5.26
CA LEU A 185 -14.32 -19.66 5.36
C LEU A 185 -13.67 -19.71 3.97
N TYR A 186 -14.33 -20.29 2.99
CA TYR A 186 -13.89 -20.26 1.60
C TYR A 186 -13.79 -18.82 1.07
N LEU A 187 -14.80 -17.99 1.33
CA LEU A 187 -14.78 -16.58 0.94
C LEU A 187 -13.63 -15.83 1.63
N LEU A 188 -13.42 -16.06 2.94
CA LEU A 188 -12.32 -15.48 3.68
C LEU A 188 -10.96 -15.87 3.09
N ASN A 189 -10.79 -17.13 2.68
CA ASN A 189 -9.58 -17.59 1.98
C ASN A 189 -9.34 -16.81 0.68
N LYS A 190 -10.39 -16.62 -0.13
CA LYS A 190 -10.32 -15.80 -1.35
C LYS A 190 -9.92 -14.36 -1.05
N MET A 191 -10.56 -13.71 -0.08
CA MET A 191 -10.24 -12.33 0.31
C MET A 191 -8.82 -12.16 0.85
N CYS A 192 -8.30 -13.20 1.48
CA CYS A 192 -6.96 -13.26 2.06
C CYS A 192 -5.83 -13.48 1.05
N SER A 193 -6.12 -14.18 -0.05
CA SER A 193 -5.14 -14.38 -1.12
C SER A 193 -4.69 -13.06 -1.77
N GLY A 194 -5.56 -12.04 -1.78
CA GLY A 194 -5.33 -10.80 -2.51
C GLY A 194 -5.66 -10.88 -4.01
N ASN A 195 -5.84 -12.09 -4.55
CA ASN A 195 -6.24 -12.35 -5.94
C ASN A 195 -7.75 -12.16 -6.20
N SER A 196 -8.53 -12.01 -5.14
CA SER A 196 -9.95 -11.68 -5.22
C SER A 196 -10.17 -10.19 -5.51
N THR A 197 -11.23 -9.86 -6.27
CA THR A 197 -11.72 -8.49 -6.43
C THR A 197 -12.10 -7.85 -5.09
N VAL A 198 -12.50 -8.68 -4.12
CA VAL A 198 -12.76 -8.28 -2.74
C VAL A 198 -11.56 -8.69 -1.88
N ARG A 199 -10.78 -7.72 -1.41
CA ARG A 199 -9.66 -7.94 -0.48
C ARG A 199 -10.07 -7.69 0.95
N LEU A 200 -9.51 -8.49 1.87
CA LEU A 200 -9.71 -8.30 3.30
C LEU A 200 -8.96 -7.06 3.81
N ILE A 201 -7.66 -7.03 3.57
CA ILE A 201 -6.79 -5.90 3.94
C ILE A 201 -6.81 -4.90 2.79
N ARG A 202 -7.23 -3.68 3.08
CA ARG A 202 -7.41 -2.59 2.09
C ARG A 202 -6.77 -1.31 2.59
N MET A 203 -6.48 -0.39 1.67
CA MET A 203 -5.84 0.88 2.01
C MET A 203 -6.65 1.70 3.02
N ASN A 204 -7.98 1.73 2.91
CA ASN A 204 -8.83 2.46 3.83
C ASN A 204 -8.79 1.92 5.27
N ILE A 205 -8.46 0.64 5.48
CA ILE A 205 -8.26 0.05 6.81
C ILE A 205 -6.96 0.55 7.42
N LEU A 206 -5.85 0.48 6.67
CA LEU A 206 -4.56 1.00 7.11
C LEU A 206 -4.61 2.52 7.34
N PHE A 207 -5.28 3.25 6.46
CA PHE A 207 -5.52 4.68 6.63
C PHE A 207 -6.28 4.97 7.94
N GLN A 208 -7.39 4.28 8.19
CA GLN A 208 -8.15 4.46 9.44
C GLN A 208 -7.34 4.12 10.69
N ARG A 209 -6.40 3.17 10.60
CA ARG A 209 -5.51 2.78 11.69
C ARG A 209 -4.40 3.79 11.95
N PHE A 210 -3.76 4.29 10.90
CA PHE A 210 -2.46 4.95 11.03
C PHE A 210 -2.44 6.43 10.63
N ALA A 211 -3.49 6.91 9.96
CA ALA A 211 -3.60 8.31 9.58
C ALA A 211 -4.25 9.18 10.66
N ARG A 212 -4.48 8.69 11.88
CA ARG A 212 -4.98 9.51 12.99
C ARG A 212 -3.87 10.43 13.51
N ASN A 213 -4.23 11.58 14.08
CA ASN A 213 -3.25 12.48 14.70
C ASN A 213 -2.59 11.87 15.95
N CYS A 214 -3.25 10.93 16.61
CA CYS A 214 -2.70 10.13 17.70
C CYS A 214 -2.55 8.66 17.27
N HIS A 215 -1.59 7.94 17.86
CA HIS A 215 -1.29 6.54 17.56
C HIS A 215 -0.99 6.28 16.07
N THR A 216 -0.08 7.10 15.53
CA THR A 216 0.36 7.08 14.13
C THR A 216 1.10 5.78 13.77
N LEU A 217 1.40 5.59 12.49
CA LEU A 217 2.31 4.51 12.06
C LEU A 217 3.67 4.60 12.75
N HIS A 218 4.18 5.81 12.98
CA HIS A 218 5.46 6.00 13.65
C HIS A 218 5.40 5.51 15.10
N ASP A 219 4.35 5.89 15.83
CA ASP A 219 4.15 5.44 17.22
C ASP A 219 4.00 3.92 17.29
N PHE A 220 3.30 3.33 16.32
CA PHE A 220 3.19 1.87 16.21
C PHE A 220 4.55 1.21 15.98
N THR A 221 5.34 1.72 15.03
CA THR A 221 6.68 1.19 14.71
C THR A 221 7.65 1.30 15.88
N ILE A 222 7.56 2.33 16.72
CA ILE A 222 8.49 2.50 17.86
C ILE A 222 8.01 1.74 19.10
N ASN A 223 6.71 1.78 19.40
CA ASN A 223 6.21 1.34 20.71
C ASN A 223 5.58 -0.05 20.69
N ILE A 224 5.11 -0.52 19.53
CA ILE A 224 4.36 -1.77 19.40
C ILE A 224 5.17 -2.80 18.61
N LEU A 225 5.63 -2.43 17.40
CA LEU A 225 6.33 -3.35 16.51
C LEU A 225 7.52 -4.07 17.16
N PRO A 226 8.38 -3.44 18.00
CA PRO A 226 9.54 -4.12 18.59
C PRO A 226 9.19 -5.25 19.58
N LYS A 227 7.92 -5.38 19.97
CA LYS A 227 7.42 -6.46 20.83
C LYS A 227 7.09 -7.74 20.04
N TYR A 228 7.20 -7.69 18.72
CA TYR A 228 6.84 -8.77 17.80
C TYR A 228 7.97 -9.00 16.79
N SER A 229 8.01 -10.18 16.17
CA SER A 229 9.07 -10.50 15.21
C SER A 229 8.81 -9.86 13.84
N THR A 230 7.55 -9.63 13.50
CA THR A 230 7.13 -9.14 12.17
C THR A 230 6.01 -8.11 12.25
N PHE A 231 5.82 -7.39 11.15
CA PHE A 231 4.74 -6.42 11.01
C PHE A 231 3.37 -7.10 11.04
N GLY A 232 3.27 -8.30 10.44
CA GLY A 232 2.07 -9.12 10.43
C GLY A 232 1.67 -9.59 11.81
N GLU A 233 2.63 -10.04 12.64
CA GLU A 233 2.36 -10.40 14.03
C GLU A 233 1.87 -9.21 14.86
N ALA A 234 2.55 -8.06 14.75
CA ALA A 234 2.16 -6.86 15.47
C ALA A 234 0.74 -6.41 15.10
N LEU A 235 0.41 -6.40 13.80
CA LEU A 235 -0.93 -6.06 13.32
C LEU A 235 -1.98 -7.09 13.75
N SER A 236 -1.64 -8.38 13.76
CA SER A 236 -2.56 -9.46 14.17
C SER A 236 -2.95 -9.38 15.64
N ASN A 237 -2.11 -8.75 16.46
CA ASN A 237 -2.35 -8.52 17.89
C ASN A 237 -2.87 -7.10 18.19
N ASP A 238 -2.96 -6.23 17.18
CA ASP A 238 -3.52 -4.89 17.34
C ASP A 238 -5.05 -4.95 17.31
N ILE A 239 -5.66 -4.81 18.50
CA ILE A 239 -7.12 -4.87 18.70
C ILE A 239 -7.86 -3.91 17.77
N TYR A 240 -7.36 -2.69 17.57
CA TYR A 240 -8.05 -1.70 16.75
C TYR A 240 -8.00 -2.09 15.27
N PHE A 241 -6.84 -2.51 14.77
CA PHE A 241 -6.70 -3.00 13.40
C PHE A 241 -7.59 -4.24 13.15
N MET A 242 -7.58 -5.20 14.06
CA MET A 242 -8.36 -6.42 13.95
C MET A 242 -9.87 -6.17 13.98
N ASN A 243 -10.33 -5.21 14.78
CA ASN A 243 -11.74 -4.80 14.80
C ASN A 243 -12.18 -4.15 13.48
N LEU A 244 -11.32 -3.34 12.84
CA LEU A 244 -11.60 -2.78 11.52
C LEU A 244 -11.77 -3.88 10.46
N LEU A 245 -10.94 -4.92 10.49
CA LEU A 245 -11.05 -6.07 9.57
C LEU A 245 -12.35 -6.86 9.79
N ARG A 246 -12.73 -7.11 11.04
CA ARG A 246 -13.98 -7.83 11.38
C ARG A 246 -15.22 -7.09 10.91
N LEU A 247 -15.31 -5.78 11.13
CA LEU A 247 -16.43 -4.97 10.64
C LEU A 247 -16.58 -5.09 9.13
N LYS A 248 -15.46 -5.11 8.41
CA LYS A 248 -15.48 -5.26 6.95
C LYS A 248 -15.95 -6.64 6.51
N LEU A 249 -15.54 -7.70 7.22
CA LEU A 249 -16.03 -9.06 6.96
C LEU A 249 -17.54 -9.16 7.13
N LEU A 250 -18.09 -8.59 8.21
CA LEU A 250 -19.54 -8.57 8.44
C LEU A 250 -20.25 -7.90 7.27
N ILE A 251 -19.83 -6.69 6.86
CA ILE A 251 -20.44 -5.97 5.72
C ILE A 251 -20.35 -6.81 4.43
N ASN A 252 -19.20 -7.44 4.16
CA ASN A 252 -19.04 -8.24 2.95
C ASN A 252 -19.92 -9.51 2.97
N PHE A 253 -20.10 -10.15 4.14
CA PHE A 253 -21.03 -11.27 4.28
C PHE A 253 -22.49 -10.83 4.12
N PHE A 254 -22.89 -9.71 4.72
CA PHE A 254 -24.26 -9.18 4.58
C PHE A 254 -24.59 -8.78 3.14
N ASN A 255 -23.67 -8.11 2.45
CA ASN A 255 -23.90 -7.69 1.06
C ASN A 255 -24.01 -8.86 0.10
N GLN A 256 -23.40 -10.01 0.36
CA GLN A 256 -23.55 -11.19 -0.51
C GLN A 256 -24.84 -11.99 -0.26
N ILE A 257 -25.44 -11.93 0.94
CA ILE A 257 -26.75 -12.55 1.20
C ILE A 257 -27.86 -11.89 0.37
N ILE A 258 -27.72 -10.60 0.06
CA ILE A 258 -28.69 -9.85 -0.74
C ILE A 258 -28.65 -10.25 -2.23
N TYR A 259 -27.53 -10.78 -2.74
CA TYR A 259 -27.41 -11.21 -4.14
C TYR A 259 -27.74 -12.69 -4.37
N TYR A 260 -28.10 -13.44 -3.32
CA TYR A 260 -28.51 -14.85 -3.39
C TYR A 260 -29.97 -15.07 -2.94
N LYS A 261 -30.79 -14.02 -2.97
CA LYS A 261 -32.26 -14.10 -2.81
C LYS A 261 -32.96 -13.63 -4.08
#